data_AF-A0AAN0K368-F1
#
_entry.id   AF-A0AAN0K368-F1
#
_cell.length_a   1.000
_cell.length_b   1.000
_cell.length_c   1.000
_cell.angle_alpha   90.00
_cell.angle_beta   90.00
_cell.angle_gamma   90.00
#
_symmetry.space_group_name_H-M   'P 1'
#
loop_
_entity.id
_entity.type
_entity.pdbx_description
1 polymer ?
#
loop_
_entity_poly.entity_id
_entity_poly.type
_entity_poly.pdbx_seq_one_letter_code
_entity_poly.pdbx_strand_id
1 'polypeptide(L)'
;VLSNVLCQSYEALLLSTEATVKVYGVIKALPEGKSAPGGHELVCDYWEVVGLSPPGGADNLVNEDSLVDVQLDQRHMMLRGDVLSKIFRVRSMVGHCFRQHFFDRGYVEVTPPTLVKTQVEGGATLFKLDYFGDEV
;
A
#
# COMPACT_ATOMS: atom_id res chain seq x y z
N VAL A 1 -7.16 15.77 -19.75
CA VAL A 1 -7.88 14.51 -19.50
C VAL A 1 -7.99 13.80 -20.84
N LEU A 2 -7.38 12.62 -20.97
CA LEU A 2 -7.40 11.69 -22.12
C LEU A 2 -8.19 12.16 -23.35
N SER A 3 -7.54 12.85 -24.30
CA SER A 3 -8.20 13.58 -25.40
C SER A 3 -7.90 13.05 -26.80
N ASN A 4 -7.18 11.92 -26.90
CA ASN A 4 -6.79 11.36 -28.19
C ASN A 4 -7.84 10.37 -28.70
N VAL A 5 -7.72 9.94 -29.97
CA VAL A 5 -8.57 8.93 -30.61
C VAL A 5 -8.64 7.64 -29.80
N LEU A 6 -7.56 7.26 -29.13
CA LEU A 6 -7.50 6.10 -28.22
C LEU A 6 -8.44 6.19 -27.00
N CYS A 7 -8.97 7.37 -26.73
CA CYS A 7 -9.88 7.67 -25.64
C CYS A 7 -11.34 7.77 -26.12
N GLN A 8 -11.59 7.57 -27.42
CA GLN A 8 -12.94 7.48 -28.00
C GLN A 8 -13.49 6.05 -27.89
N SER A 9 -13.42 5.47 -26.69
CA SER A 9 -13.92 4.13 -26.38
C SER A 9 -14.91 4.18 -25.22
N TYR A 10 -15.78 3.18 -25.13
CA TYR A 10 -16.71 3.04 -24.00
C TYR A 10 -15.96 2.93 -22.66
N GLU A 11 -14.85 2.19 -22.64
CA GLU A 11 -14.01 2.02 -21.46
C GLU A 11 -13.43 3.36 -20.97
N ALA A 12 -13.03 4.25 -21.88
CA ALA A 12 -12.53 5.57 -21.52
C ALA A 12 -13.57 6.43 -20.78
N LEU A 13 -14.86 6.27 -21.13
CA LEU A 13 -15.95 7.00 -20.49
C LEU A 13 -16.26 6.50 -19.07
N LEU A 14 -15.96 5.24 -18.79
CA LEU A 14 -16.19 4.62 -17.49
C LEU A 14 -14.97 4.62 -16.57
N LEU A 15 -13.79 4.93 -17.11
CA LEU A 15 -12.54 4.83 -16.38
C LEU A 15 -12.52 5.78 -15.16
N SER A 16 -12.23 5.19 -14.00
CA SER A 16 -12.17 5.86 -12.70
C SER A 16 -10.82 5.62 -12.03
N THR A 17 -10.49 6.44 -11.02
CA THR A 17 -9.32 6.22 -10.16
C THR A 17 -9.43 4.88 -9.44
N GLU A 18 -8.31 4.22 -9.13
CA GLU A 18 -8.22 2.85 -8.60
C GLU A 18 -8.60 1.71 -9.56
N ALA A 19 -9.05 2.01 -10.79
CA ALA A 19 -9.25 0.98 -11.80
C ALA A 19 -7.90 0.37 -12.21
N THR A 20 -7.92 -0.92 -12.55
CA THR A 20 -6.74 -1.63 -13.06
C THR A 20 -6.78 -1.66 -14.57
N VAL A 21 -5.69 -1.23 -15.19
CA VAL A 21 -5.57 -1.12 -16.66
C VAL A 21 -4.29 -1.80 -17.13
N LYS A 22 -4.33 -2.29 -18.36
CA LYS A 22 -3.14 -2.68 -19.10
C LYS A 22 -2.88 -1.64 -20.18
N VAL A 23 -1.66 -1.12 -20.24
CA VAL A 23 -1.29 -0.03 -21.17
C VAL A 23 -0.07 -0.46 -21.97
N TYR A 24 -0.16 -0.31 -23.28
CA TYR A 24 0.90 -0.55 -24.25
C TYR A 24 1.27 0.78 -24.91
N GLY A 25 2.54 0.90 -25.29
CA GLY A 25 3.05 2.13 -25.86
C GLY A 25 4.57 2.20 -25.90
N VAL A 26 5.07 3.36 -26.29
CA VAL A 26 6.50 3.65 -26.38
C VAL A 26 6.91 4.58 -25.24
N ILE A 27 7.91 4.19 -24.46
CA ILE A 27 8.54 5.06 -23.45
C ILE A 27 9.39 6.12 -24.16
N LYS A 28 9.17 7.39 -23.84
CA LYS A 28 9.95 8.51 -24.38
C LYS A 28 10.52 9.36 -23.24
N ALA A 29 11.73 9.88 -23.45
CA ALA A 29 12.28 10.91 -22.57
C ALA A 29 11.44 12.18 -22.65
N LEU A 30 11.32 12.87 -21.53
CA LEU A 30 10.59 14.13 -21.48
C LEU A 30 11.34 15.23 -22.25
N PRO A 31 10.59 16.13 -22.91
CA PRO A 31 11.16 17.36 -23.44
C PRO A 31 11.79 18.22 -22.34
N GLU A 32 12.77 19.04 -22.71
CA GLU A 32 13.37 20.01 -21.78
C GLU A 32 12.30 20.90 -21.13
N GLY A 33 12.44 21.14 -19.82
CA GLY A 33 11.51 21.95 -19.03
C GLY A 33 10.26 21.21 -18.52
N LYS A 34 10.04 19.93 -18.88
CA LYS A 34 8.97 19.10 -18.29
C LYS A 34 9.51 18.14 -17.23
N SER A 35 8.66 17.76 -16.28
CA SER A 35 8.99 16.82 -15.20
C SER A 35 7.91 15.75 -15.07
N ALA A 36 8.34 14.50 -14.96
CA ALA A 36 7.52 13.36 -14.56
C ALA A 36 8.39 12.36 -13.78
N PRO A 37 7.78 11.46 -12.98
CA PRO A 37 8.52 10.43 -12.26
C PRO A 37 9.46 9.64 -13.18
N GLY A 38 10.74 9.61 -12.84
CA GLY A 38 11.76 8.91 -13.63
C GLY A 38 12.24 9.63 -14.89
N GLY A 39 11.74 10.83 -15.23
CA GLY A 39 12.23 11.61 -16.37
C GLY A 39 11.73 11.16 -17.75
N HIS A 40 10.75 10.24 -17.78
CA HIS A 40 10.20 9.65 -19.00
C HIS A 40 8.66 9.61 -18.92
N GLU A 41 8.00 9.47 -20.08
CA GLU A 41 6.56 9.26 -20.18
C GLU A 41 6.24 8.07 -21.10
N LEU A 42 5.12 7.38 -20.83
CA LEU A 42 4.60 6.34 -21.71
C LEU A 42 3.62 6.97 -22.71
N VAL A 43 3.98 6.98 -23.99
CA VAL A 43 3.08 7.37 -25.07
C VAL A 43 2.26 6.14 -25.47
N CYS A 44 1.03 6.09 -24.97
CA CYS A 44 0.10 4.97 -25.17
C CYS A 44 -0.31 4.82 -26.65
N ASP A 45 -0.31 3.58 -27.15
CA ASP A 45 -0.83 3.18 -28.47
C ASP A 45 -2.04 2.24 -28.38
N TYR A 46 -2.15 1.48 -27.28
CA TYR A 46 -3.28 0.60 -26.97
C TYR A 46 -3.40 0.43 -25.46
N TRP A 47 -4.63 0.29 -24.97
CA TRP A 47 -4.90 0.02 -23.57
C TRP A 47 -6.23 -0.71 -23.41
N GLU A 48 -6.38 -1.40 -22.29
CA GLU A 48 -7.62 -2.10 -21.92
C GLU A 48 -7.84 -2.04 -20.40
N VAL A 49 -9.10 -2.05 -19.99
CA VAL A 49 -9.47 -2.18 -18.57
C VAL A 49 -9.41 -3.66 -18.16
N VAL A 50 -8.65 -3.95 -17.10
CA VAL A 50 -8.59 -5.28 -16.48
C VAL A 50 -9.69 -5.43 -15.43
N GLY A 51 -9.93 -4.38 -14.65
CA GLY A 51 -10.96 -4.35 -13.62
C GLY A 51 -11.36 -2.91 -13.30
N LEU A 52 -12.66 -2.63 -13.42
CA LEU A 52 -13.24 -1.33 -13.10
C LEU A 52 -13.26 -1.09 -11.59
N SER A 53 -13.26 0.19 -11.20
CA SER A 53 -13.49 0.64 -9.83
C SER A 53 -14.72 1.54 -9.75
N PRO A 54 -15.34 1.69 -8.57
CA PRO A 54 -16.44 2.64 -8.38
C PRO A 54 -16.04 4.09 -8.74
N PRO A 55 -16.98 4.94 -9.17
CA PRO A 55 -16.71 6.35 -9.42
C PRO A 55 -16.08 7.03 -8.20
N GLY A 56 -15.07 7.87 -8.46
CA GLY A 56 -14.30 8.62 -7.45
C GLY A 56 -13.33 7.78 -6.59
N GLY A 57 -13.23 6.47 -6.82
CA GLY A 57 -12.19 5.62 -6.23
C GLY A 57 -12.11 5.70 -4.71
N ALA A 58 -10.88 5.75 -4.18
CA ALA A 58 -10.63 5.82 -2.73
C ALA A 58 -11.14 7.12 -2.09
N ASP A 59 -11.06 8.25 -2.81
CA ASP A 59 -11.39 9.58 -2.28
C ASP A 59 -12.87 9.74 -1.92
N ASN A 60 -13.74 8.95 -2.56
CA ASN A 60 -15.16 8.89 -2.23
C ASN A 60 -15.47 8.11 -0.94
N LEU A 61 -14.52 7.31 -0.45
CA LEU A 61 -14.68 6.48 0.75
C LEU A 61 -14.02 7.13 1.98
N VAL A 62 -12.83 7.71 1.80
CA VAL A 62 -12.03 8.25 2.89
C VAL A 62 -11.07 9.32 2.37
N ASN A 63 -10.87 10.37 3.16
CA ASN A 63 -9.88 11.41 2.93
C ASN A 63 -9.20 11.81 4.24
N GLU A 64 -8.25 12.73 4.17
CA GLU A 64 -7.45 13.17 5.33
C GLU A 64 -8.30 13.89 6.39
N ASP A 65 -9.41 14.51 5.99
CA ASP A 65 -10.35 15.22 6.87
C ASP A 65 -11.40 14.29 7.51
N SER A 66 -11.44 13.02 7.12
CA SER A 66 -12.36 12.03 7.67
C SER A 66 -12.06 11.77 9.15
N LEU A 67 -13.08 11.39 9.93
CA LEU A 67 -12.87 11.02 11.34
C LEU A 67 -11.86 9.87 11.47
N VAL A 68 -11.08 9.86 12.56
CA VAL A 68 -10.01 8.87 12.79
C VAL A 68 -10.54 7.43 12.72
N ASP A 69 -11.71 7.14 13.29
CA ASP A 69 -12.30 5.80 13.24
C ASP A 69 -12.61 5.37 11.79
N VAL A 70 -13.14 6.27 10.97
CA VAL A 70 -13.41 6.01 9.54
C VAL A 70 -12.11 5.74 8.78
N GLN A 71 -11.06 6.50 9.09
CA GLN A 71 -9.72 6.28 8.52
C GLN A 71 -9.15 4.91 8.90
N LEU A 72 -9.39 4.45 10.13
CA LEU A 72 -8.94 3.13 10.59
C LEU A 72 -9.78 1.99 10.00
N ASP A 73 -11.09 2.17 9.86
CA ASP A 73 -11.98 1.18 9.21
C ASP A 73 -11.65 1.04 7.72
N GLN A 74 -11.38 2.16 7.04
CA GLN A 74 -11.00 2.19 5.62
C GLN A 74 -9.48 2.12 5.40
N ARG A 75 -8.72 1.63 6.38
CA ARG A 75 -7.24 1.67 6.32
C ARG A 75 -6.68 0.93 5.12
N HIS A 76 -7.34 -0.15 4.70
CA HIS A 76 -6.98 -0.92 3.51
C HIS A 76 -6.97 -0.09 2.22
N MET A 77 -7.87 0.90 2.09
CA MET A 77 -7.84 1.86 0.98
C MET A 77 -6.78 2.94 1.20
N MET A 78 -6.68 3.48 2.41
CA MET A 78 -5.67 4.52 2.71
C MET A 78 -4.24 4.06 2.44
N LEU A 79 -3.93 2.77 2.67
CA LEU A 79 -2.61 2.19 2.41
C LEU A 79 -2.16 2.29 0.95
N ARG A 80 -3.09 2.53 0.01
CA ARG A 80 -2.79 2.73 -1.41
C ARG A 80 -2.29 4.15 -1.71
N GLY A 81 -2.57 5.10 -0.81
CA GLY A 81 -2.07 6.46 -0.90
C GLY A 81 -0.54 6.55 -0.82
N ASP A 82 0.02 7.57 -1.43
CA ASP A 82 1.47 7.75 -1.56
C ASP A 82 2.18 7.86 -0.19
N VAL A 83 1.59 8.61 0.75
CA VAL A 83 2.18 8.83 2.08
C VAL A 83 2.24 7.53 2.90
N LEU A 84 1.10 6.86 3.09
CA LEU A 84 1.07 5.64 3.91
C LEU A 84 1.88 4.50 3.27
N SER A 85 1.78 4.31 1.95
CA SER A 85 2.57 3.28 1.28
C SER A 85 4.08 3.50 1.46
N LYS A 86 4.56 4.76 1.39
CA LYS A 86 5.94 5.12 1.68
C LYS A 86 6.34 4.86 3.14
N ILE A 87 5.48 5.17 4.11
CA ILE A 87 5.74 4.89 5.53
C ILE A 87 5.96 3.38 5.75
N PHE A 88 5.16 2.51 5.14
CA PHE A 88 5.35 1.06 5.26
C PHE A 88 6.63 0.56 4.57
N ARG A 89 7.03 1.15 3.44
CA ARG A 89 8.33 0.87 2.81
C ARG A 89 9.50 1.26 3.72
N VAL A 90 9.43 2.43 4.35
CA VAL A 90 10.44 2.88 5.33
C VAL A 90 10.48 1.95 6.54
N ARG A 91 9.33 1.60 7.11
CA ARG A 91 9.23 0.65 8.23
C ARG A 91 9.88 -0.70 7.89
N SER A 92 9.63 -1.22 6.69
CA SER A 92 10.25 -2.45 6.20
C SER A 92 11.78 -2.33 6.16
N MET A 93 12.30 -1.22 5.61
CA MET A 93 13.73 -0.95 5.55
C MET A 93 14.36 -0.82 6.94
N VAL A 94 13.70 -0.12 7.86
CA VAL A 94 14.16 -0.01 9.25
C VAL A 94 14.31 -1.39 9.89
N GLY A 95 13.30 -2.26 9.74
CA GLY A 95 13.37 -3.64 10.23
C GLY A 95 14.50 -4.45 9.59
N HIS A 96 14.79 -4.23 8.31
CA HIS A 96 15.94 -4.82 7.63
C HIS A 96 17.27 -4.33 8.22
N CYS A 97 17.43 -3.02 8.44
CA CYS A 97 18.63 -2.43 9.03
C CYS A 97 18.91 -2.98 10.44
N PHE A 98 17.88 -3.16 11.28
CA PHE A 98 18.03 -3.79 12.59
C PHE A 98 18.57 -5.21 12.49
N ARG A 99 18.00 -6.04 11.61
CA ARG A 99 18.49 -7.41 11.40
C ARG A 99 19.93 -7.42 10.91
N GLN A 100 20.27 -6.59 9.92
CA GLN A 100 21.61 -6.50 9.38
C GLN A 100 22.63 -6.14 10.47
N HIS A 101 22.33 -5.14 11.31
CA HIS A 101 23.20 -4.72 12.41
C HIS A 101 23.60 -5.88 13.34
N PHE A 102 22.64 -6.75 13.67
CA PHE A 102 22.85 -7.91 14.54
C PHE A 102 23.59 -9.04 13.81
N PHE A 103 23.24 -9.34 12.56
CA PHE A 103 23.95 -10.34 11.76
C PHE A 103 25.42 -9.99 11.53
N ASP A 104 25.73 -8.71 11.28
CA ASP A 104 27.11 -8.23 11.13
C ASP A 104 27.96 -8.42 12.41
N ARG A 105 27.32 -8.67 13.56
CA ARG A 105 27.96 -8.92 14.85
C ARG A 105 27.93 -10.40 15.26
N GLY A 106 27.46 -11.28 14.39
CA GLY A 106 27.40 -12.73 14.64
C GLY A 106 26.25 -13.16 15.54
N TYR A 107 25.23 -12.32 15.74
CA TYR A 107 24.00 -12.73 16.43
C TYR A 107 23.18 -13.67 15.55
N VAL A 108 22.39 -14.53 16.18
CA VAL A 108 21.44 -15.44 15.54
C VAL A 108 20.02 -14.99 15.88
N GLU A 109 19.17 -14.80 14.88
CA GLU A 109 17.75 -14.47 15.07
C GLU A 109 17.02 -15.67 15.66
N VAL A 110 16.19 -15.43 16.69
CA VAL A 110 15.39 -16.46 17.38
C VAL A 110 13.91 -16.07 17.34
N THR A 111 13.03 -17.07 17.26
CA THR A 111 11.56 -16.87 17.22
C THR A 111 10.92 -17.49 18.47
N PRO A 112 10.77 -16.73 19.57
CA PRO A 112 10.19 -17.24 20.81
C PRO A 112 8.66 -17.48 20.69
N PRO A 113 8.06 -18.29 21.57
CA PRO A 113 6.62 -18.48 21.62
C PRO A 113 5.91 -17.19 22.04
N THR A 114 4.75 -16.91 21.42
CA THR A 114 3.91 -15.74 21.75
C THR A 114 2.67 -16.09 22.58
N LEU A 115 2.35 -17.37 22.74
CA LEU A 115 1.35 -17.88 23.68
C LEU A 115 2.10 -18.41 24.91
N VAL A 116 1.93 -17.76 26.07
CA VAL A 116 2.73 -18.04 27.26
C VAL A 116 1.85 -18.08 28.50
N LYS A 117 2.07 -19.06 29.39
CA LYS A 117 1.38 -19.13 30.70
C LYS A 117 2.04 -18.22 31.76
N THR A 118 3.16 -17.61 31.42
CA THR A 118 4.03 -16.91 32.36
C THR A 118 4.01 -15.41 32.11
N GLN A 119 3.83 -14.66 33.18
CA GLN A 119 3.92 -13.20 33.17
C GLN A 119 5.38 -12.75 33.32
N VAL A 120 5.79 -11.74 32.54
CA VAL A 120 7.17 -11.23 32.55
C VAL A 120 7.28 -9.89 33.29
N GLU A 121 6.48 -8.88 32.93
CA GLU A 121 6.66 -7.48 33.41
C GLU A 121 5.42 -6.86 34.09
N GLY A 122 4.57 -7.67 34.72
CA GLY A 122 3.36 -7.21 35.43
C GLY A 122 2.05 -7.67 34.76
N GLY A 123 1.10 -8.14 35.57
CA GLY A 123 -0.03 -8.97 35.10
C GLY A 123 -1.25 -8.20 34.64
N ALA A 124 -1.24 -6.87 34.81
CA ALA A 124 -2.41 -6.04 34.56
C ALA A 124 -2.70 -5.82 33.06
N THR A 125 -1.81 -6.24 32.15
CA THR A 125 -1.90 -5.93 30.72
C THR A 125 -1.83 -7.16 29.80
N LEU A 126 -1.80 -8.37 30.34
CA LEU A 126 -1.80 -9.60 29.52
C LEU A 126 -3.22 -9.91 29.03
N PHE A 127 -3.34 -10.13 27.72
CA PHE A 127 -4.57 -10.67 27.13
C PHE A 127 -4.73 -12.13 27.52
N LYS A 128 -5.90 -12.47 28.06
CA LYS A 128 -6.29 -13.85 28.35
C LYS A 128 -6.80 -14.53 27.08
N LEU A 129 -6.40 -15.77 26.88
CA LEU A 129 -6.84 -16.63 25.80
C LEU A 129 -7.24 -18.00 26.36
N ASP A 130 -8.41 -18.49 25.97
CA ASP A 130 -8.76 -19.90 26.16
C ASP A 130 -8.06 -20.74 25.09
N TYR A 131 -7.13 -21.58 25.52
CA TYR A 131 -6.38 -22.48 24.67
C TYR A 131 -6.63 -23.93 25.09
N PHE A 132 -7.63 -24.54 24.45
CA PHE A 132 -8.07 -25.91 24.70
C PHE A 132 -8.59 -26.17 26.14
N GLY A 133 -9.25 -25.18 26.74
CA GLY A 133 -9.80 -25.28 28.09
C GLY A 133 -8.83 -24.84 29.20
N ASP A 134 -7.59 -24.52 28.85
CA ASP A 134 -6.62 -23.86 29.73
C ASP A 134 -6.58 -22.34 29.43
N GLU A 135 -6.53 -21.51 30.48
CA GLU A 135 -6.24 -20.08 30.31
C GLU A 135 -4.72 -19.88 30.10
N VAL A 136 -4.37 -19.19 29.01
CA VAL A 136 -3.01 -18.71 28.67
C VAL A 136 -3.01 -17.20 28.48
#